data_AF-A0A7W1FKM6-F1
#
_entry.id   AF-A0A7W1FKM6-F1
#
_cell.length_a   1.000
_cell.length_b   1.000
_cell.length_c   1.000
_cell.angle_alpha   90.00
_cell.angle_beta   90.00
_cell.angle_gamma   90.00
#
_symmetry.space_group_name_H-M   'P 1'
#
loop_
_entity.id
_entity.type
_entity.pdbx_description
1 polymer ?
#
loop_
_entity_poly.entity_id
_entity_poly.type
_entity_poly.pdbx_seq_one_letter_code
_entity_poly.pdbx_strand_id
1 'polypeptide(L)'
;MRLLSAFVAFVLIGSPLFAADAPVDRDNKPIPAAAELAKLTGDAAKGQASFATLCGICHQVNGAGIDFGPNLSDIGSRKTKENMFESILDPNKVLEPGFESVLIKLESDETYMGMIAGETDSEVTIKAMGGVKTTVKKADIVSRTKQPMSLMPVGLYRALSTDDLVNIIEYLAAQKKK
;
A
#
# COMPACT_ATOMS: atom_id res chain seq x y z
N MET A 1 72.51 9.34 -0.92
CA MET A 1 71.34 10.23 -1.03
C MET A 1 70.13 9.35 -1.34
N ARG A 2 69.37 8.93 -0.32
CA ARG A 2 68.25 7.98 -0.45
C ARG A 2 66.99 8.77 -0.83
N LEU A 3 66.48 8.56 -2.05
CA LEU A 3 65.19 9.05 -2.49
C LEU A 3 64.08 8.20 -1.85
N LEU A 4 63.34 8.78 -0.91
CA LEU A 4 62.11 8.19 -0.37
C LEU A 4 61.01 8.27 -1.43
N SER A 5 60.50 7.13 -1.87
CA SER A 5 59.22 7.03 -2.57
C SER A 5 58.09 7.30 -1.59
N ALA A 6 57.32 8.37 -1.81
CA ALA A 6 56.07 8.60 -1.14
C ALA A 6 54.97 7.83 -1.88
N PHE A 7 54.52 6.72 -1.29
CA PHE A 7 53.29 6.04 -1.69
C PHE A 7 52.10 6.97 -1.39
N VAL A 8 51.42 7.43 -2.44
CA VAL A 8 50.12 8.08 -2.31
C VAL A 8 49.11 7.00 -1.93
N ALA A 9 48.73 6.97 -0.66
CA ALA A 9 47.62 6.15 -0.19
C ALA A 9 46.31 6.74 -0.74
N PHE A 10 45.79 6.14 -1.79
CA PHE A 10 44.43 6.37 -2.26
C PHE A 10 43.47 5.85 -1.19
N VAL A 11 42.95 6.74 -0.35
CA VAL A 11 41.86 6.44 0.58
C VAL A 11 40.63 6.19 -0.28
N LEU A 12 40.30 4.91 -0.48
CA LEU A 12 38.98 4.50 -0.93
C LEU A 12 37.99 4.86 0.18
N ILE A 13 37.44 6.07 0.11
CA ILE A 13 36.23 6.42 0.85
C ILE A 13 35.15 5.51 0.27
N GLY A 14 34.86 4.42 0.96
CA GLY A 14 33.72 3.59 0.67
C GLY A 14 32.46 4.43 0.82
N SER A 15 31.92 4.91 -0.30
CA SER A 15 30.53 5.33 -0.38
C SER A 15 29.69 4.14 0.11
N PRO A 16 28.74 4.32 1.03
CA PRO A 16 27.85 3.24 1.40
C PRO A 16 27.01 2.90 0.17
N LEU A 17 27.43 1.84 -0.52
CA LEU A 17 26.61 1.12 -1.46
C LEU A 17 25.46 0.51 -0.63
N PHE A 18 24.24 1.02 -0.86
CA PHE A 18 22.96 0.47 -0.40
C PHE A 18 22.55 0.71 1.07
N ALA A 19 22.09 1.92 1.36
CA ALA A 19 20.77 2.04 2.00
C ALA A 19 19.78 2.19 0.84
N ALA A 20 18.77 1.32 0.74
CA ALA A 20 17.67 1.54 -0.18
C ALA A 20 17.10 2.95 0.09
N ASP A 21 16.88 3.74 -0.96
CA ASP A 21 16.43 5.13 -0.86
C ASP A 21 15.23 5.19 0.10
N ALA A 22 15.41 5.84 1.26
CA ALA A 22 14.35 6.01 2.23
C ALA A 22 13.13 6.63 1.54
N PRO A 23 11.89 6.22 1.91
CA PRO A 23 10.70 6.78 1.29
C PRO A 23 10.72 8.30 1.40
N VAL A 24 10.41 9.00 0.29
CA VAL A 24 10.31 10.46 0.26
C VAL A 24 8.87 10.89 0.00
N ASP A 25 8.50 12.02 0.57
CA ASP A 25 7.18 12.63 0.37
C ASP A 25 7.11 13.44 -0.93
N ARG A 26 5.97 14.10 -1.18
CA ARG A 26 5.74 14.91 -2.39
C ARG A 26 6.75 16.05 -2.57
N ASP A 27 7.31 16.56 -1.48
CA ASP A 27 8.28 17.65 -1.50
C ASP A 27 9.72 17.12 -1.57
N ASN A 28 9.90 15.81 -1.84
CA ASN A 28 11.17 15.10 -1.83
C ASN A 28 11.87 15.13 -0.46
N LYS A 29 11.11 15.28 0.63
CA LYS A 29 11.63 15.19 2.00
C LYS A 29 11.62 13.74 2.47
N PRO A 30 12.65 13.28 3.19
CA PRO A 30 12.65 11.94 3.77
C PRO A 30 11.46 11.76 4.71
N ILE A 31 10.72 10.67 4.54
CA ILE A 31 9.66 10.24 5.44
C ILE A 31 10.32 9.45 6.58
N PRO A 32 10.12 9.83 7.85
CA PRO A 32 10.58 9.07 9.00
C PRO A 32 10.06 7.62 9.01
N ALA A 33 10.73 6.74 9.74
CA ALA A 33 10.25 5.37 9.93
C ALA A 33 8.85 5.36 10.57
N ALA A 34 8.05 4.32 10.29
CA ALA A 34 6.68 4.19 10.77
C ALA A 34 6.54 4.36 12.31
N ALA A 35 7.51 3.84 13.07
CA ALA A 35 7.58 4.00 14.53
C ALA A 35 7.73 5.46 14.99
N GLU A 36 8.46 6.29 14.23
CA GLU A 36 8.63 7.71 14.52
C GLU A 36 7.38 8.51 14.12
N LEU A 37 6.81 8.20 12.95
CA LEU A 37 5.55 8.78 12.50
C LEU A 37 4.41 8.50 13.50
N ALA A 38 4.36 7.30 14.07
CA ALA A 38 3.32 6.89 15.01
C ALA A 38 3.29 7.71 16.31
N LYS A 39 4.38 8.40 16.66
CA LYS A 39 4.46 9.30 17.83
C LYS A 39 3.90 10.68 17.54
N LEU A 40 3.73 11.04 16.27
CA LEU A 40 3.20 12.33 15.86
C LEU A 40 1.68 12.36 16.04
N THR A 41 1.16 13.57 16.29
CA THR A 41 -0.28 13.83 16.36
C THR A 41 -0.68 14.68 15.17
N GLY A 42 -1.66 14.21 14.41
CA GLY A 42 -2.18 14.91 13.24
C GLY A 42 -3.47 15.67 13.52
N ASP A 43 -3.99 16.29 12.48
CA ASP A 43 -5.31 16.89 12.43
C ASP A 43 -6.26 15.94 11.68
N ALA A 44 -7.19 15.32 12.41
CA ALA A 44 -8.12 14.34 11.85
C ALA A 44 -9.08 14.94 10.80
N ALA A 45 -9.42 16.22 10.89
CA ALA A 45 -10.30 16.86 9.90
C ALA A 45 -9.57 17.04 8.56
N LYS A 46 -8.31 17.49 8.60
CA LYS A 46 -7.45 17.50 7.40
C LYS A 46 -7.19 16.09 6.89
N GLY A 47 -7.01 15.13 7.80
CA GLY A 47 -6.82 13.73 7.49
C GLY A 47 -7.98 13.14 6.70
N GLN A 48 -9.22 13.44 7.10
CA GLN A 48 -10.41 13.02 6.38
C GLN A 48 -10.45 13.58 4.94
N ALA A 49 -10.10 14.86 4.77
CA ALA A 49 -10.07 15.50 3.46
C ALA A 49 -9.01 14.86 2.54
N SER A 50 -7.79 14.66 3.02
CA SER A 50 -6.71 14.01 2.26
C SER A 50 -6.98 12.51 2.02
N PHE A 51 -7.63 11.83 2.96
CA PHE A 51 -8.06 10.44 2.78
C PHE A 51 -9.03 10.33 1.59
N ALA A 52 -10.03 11.22 1.51
CA ALA A 52 -11.06 11.16 0.48
C ALA A 52 -10.51 11.27 -0.95
N THR A 53 -9.40 11.99 -1.16
CA THR A 53 -8.84 12.23 -2.50
C THR A 53 -7.93 11.12 -3.01
N LEU A 54 -7.31 10.34 -2.10
CA LEU A 54 -6.29 9.36 -2.47
C LEU A 54 -6.63 7.94 -2.01
N CYS A 55 -6.98 7.79 -0.74
CA CYS A 55 -7.29 6.49 -0.15
C CYS A 55 -8.75 6.08 -0.42
N GLY A 56 -9.66 7.06 -0.48
CA GLY A 56 -11.09 6.89 -0.73
C GLY A 56 -11.43 6.36 -2.13
N ILE A 57 -10.46 6.38 -3.05
CA ILE A 57 -10.56 5.77 -4.40
C ILE A 57 -10.66 4.24 -4.30
N CYS A 58 -10.18 3.66 -3.19
CA CYS A 58 -10.19 2.21 -3.00
C CYS A 58 -10.81 1.78 -1.67
N HIS A 59 -10.78 2.61 -0.65
CA HIS A 59 -11.22 2.24 0.70
C HIS A 59 -12.47 3.00 1.12
N GLN A 60 -13.29 2.32 1.91
CA GLN A 60 -14.44 2.94 2.55
C GLN A 60 -14.22 3.25 4.03
N VAL A 61 -14.75 4.38 4.46
CA VAL A 61 -14.94 4.72 5.88
C VAL A 61 -16.38 5.18 6.06
N ASN A 62 -17.13 4.51 6.94
CA ASN A 62 -18.55 4.77 7.23
C ASN A 62 -19.42 4.86 5.95
N GLY A 63 -19.13 4.03 4.95
CA GLY A 63 -19.85 3.99 3.67
C GLY A 63 -19.43 5.04 2.64
N ALA A 64 -18.52 5.97 2.98
CA ALA A 64 -17.95 6.92 2.04
C ALA A 64 -16.66 6.37 1.40
N GLY A 65 -16.51 6.54 0.09
CA GLY A 65 -15.41 5.99 -0.72
C GLY A 65 -15.85 4.79 -1.56
N ILE A 66 -14.90 4.17 -2.27
CA ILE A 66 -15.16 3.02 -3.13
C ILE A 66 -14.95 1.74 -2.33
N ASP A 67 -15.91 0.81 -2.42
CA ASP A 67 -15.77 -0.55 -1.90
C ASP A 67 -14.88 -1.34 -2.87
N PHE A 68 -13.57 -1.32 -2.69
CA PHE A 68 -12.63 -2.16 -3.43
C PHE A 68 -11.63 -2.83 -2.48
N GLY A 69 -10.82 -2.04 -1.79
CA GLY A 69 -9.92 -2.49 -0.73
C GLY A 69 -10.65 -2.66 0.62
N PRO A 70 -9.90 -3.05 1.68
CA PRO A 70 -10.45 -3.26 3.01
C PRO A 70 -11.29 -2.09 3.51
N ASN A 71 -12.42 -2.40 4.14
CA ASN A 71 -13.19 -1.38 4.85
C ASN A 71 -12.40 -0.90 6.08
N LEU A 72 -12.29 0.41 6.23
CA LEU A 72 -11.47 1.06 7.25
C LEU A 72 -12.30 1.73 8.35
N SER A 73 -13.61 1.48 8.41
CA SER A 73 -14.53 2.12 9.38
C SER A 73 -14.25 1.77 10.84
N ASP A 74 -13.49 0.71 11.09
CA ASP A 74 -13.09 0.26 12.44
C ASP A 74 -11.57 0.06 12.58
N ILE A 75 -10.78 0.57 11.63
CA ILE A 75 -9.35 0.24 11.53
C ILE A 75 -8.56 0.67 12.78
N GLY A 76 -8.96 1.75 13.45
CA GLY A 76 -8.38 2.21 14.71
C GLY A 76 -8.65 1.30 15.90
N SER A 77 -9.54 0.31 15.76
CA SER A 77 -9.69 -0.80 16.73
C SER A 77 -8.88 -2.04 16.34
N ARG A 78 -8.45 -2.17 15.08
CA ARG A 78 -7.79 -3.37 14.53
C ARG A 78 -6.28 -3.23 14.36
N LYS A 79 -5.77 -2.01 14.17
CA LYS A 79 -4.35 -1.74 13.90
C LYS A 79 -3.85 -0.55 14.72
N THR A 80 -2.57 -0.56 15.06
CA THR A 80 -1.87 0.60 15.64
C THR A 80 -1.55 1.63 14.54
N LYS A 81 -1.29 2.89 14.92
CA LYS A 81 -0.82 3.92 13.97
C LYS A 81 0.42 3.45 13.21
N GLU A 82 1.38 2.83 13.91
CA GLU A 82 2.59 2.28 13.31
C GLU A 82 2.27 1.26 12.20
N ASN A 83 1.41 0.27 12.46
CA ASN A 83 1.05 -0.71 11.43
C ASN A 83 0.32 -0.08 10.25
N MET A 84 -0.49 0.97 10.46
CA MET A 84 -1.12 1.69 9.36
C MET A 84 -0.09 2.42 8.49
N PHE A 85 0.90 3.10 9.11
CA PHE A 85 2.01 3.70 8.36
C PHE A 85 2.81 2.66 7.61
N GLU A 86 3.14 1.52 8.23
CA GLU A 86 3.84 0.42 7.57
C GLU A 86 3.10 -0.08 6.35
N SER A 87 1.77 -0.30 6.45
CA SER A 87 0.96 -0.72 5.31
C SER A 87 1.06 0.28 4.16
N ILE A 88 1.00 1.60 4.43
CA ILE A 88 1.06 2.61 3.37
C ILE A 88 2.45 2.70 2.75
N LEU A 89 3.51 2.65 3.56
CA LEU A 89 4.89 2.79 3.10
C LEU A 89 5.39 1.52 2.38
N ASP A 90 4.91 0.36 2.80
CA ASP A 90 5.23 -0.95 2.21
C ASP A 90 3.97 -1.83 2.11
N PRO A 91 3.12 -1.63 1.08
CA PRO A 91 1.88 -2.38 0.90
C PRO A 91 2.07 -3.87 0.65
N ASN A 92 3.28 -4.31 0.28
CA ASN A 92 3.58 -5.72 0.00
C ASN A 92 4.11 -6.46 1.23
N LYS A 93 4.45 -5.73 2.32
CA LYS A 93 4.95 -6.34 3.56
C LYS A 93 3.98 -7.36 4.16
N VAL A 94 2.70 -7.01 4.14
CA VAL A 94 1.61 -7.87 4.62
C VAL A 94 0.44 -7.74 3.67
N LEU A 95 0.10 -8.82 2.98
CA LEU A 95 -1.13 -8.91 2.20
C LEU A 95 -2.30 -9.15 3.14
N GLU A 96 -3.30 -8.27 3.13
CA GLU A 96 -4.48 -8.42 3.98
C GLU A 96 -5.28 -9.66 3.51
N PRO A 97 -5.59 -10.62 4.42
CA PRO A 97 -6.35 -11.81 4.06
C PRO A 97 -7.71 -11.47 3.44
N GLY A 98 -8.06 -12.13 2.35
CA GLY A 98 -9.29 -11.87 1.59
C GLY A 98 -9.16 -10.73 0.58
N PHE A 99 -8.01 -10.05 0.51
CA PHE A 99 -7.70 -9.01 -0.47
C PHE A 99 -6.52 -9.39 -1.37
N GLU A 100 -6.19 -10.69 -1.43
CA GLU A 100 -5.17 -11.19 -2.34
C GLU A 100 -5.62 -11.05 -3.80
N SER A 101 -4.72 -10.54 -4.63
CA SER A 101 -4.96 -10.42 -6.06
C SER A 101 -4.80 -11.77 -6.76
N VAL A 102 -5.64 -11.97 -7.76
CA VAL A 102 -5.60 -13.12 -8.67
C VAL A 102 -5.56 -12.64 -10.10
N LEU A 103 -4.80 -13.38 -10.92
CA LEU A 103 -4.86 -13.31 -12.37
C LEU A 103 -5.62 -14.54 -12.85
N ILE A 104 -6.74 -14.34 -13.55
CA ILE A 104 -7.56 -15.39 -14.13
C ILE A 104 -7.46 -15.30 -15.64
N LYS A 105 -7.01 -16.38 -16.28
CA LYS A 105 -7.01 -16.52 -17.74
C LYS A 105 -8.15 -17.43 -18.17
N LEU A 106 -8.94 -16.99 -19.14
CA LEU A 106 -10.00 -17.79 -19.75
C LEU A 106 -9.55 -18.51 -21.03
N GLU A 107 -10.34 -19.49 -21.45
CA GLU A 107 -10.18 -20.18 -22.74
C GLU A 107 -10.33 -19.22 -23.93
N SER A 108 -11.08 -18.13 -23.77
CA SER A 108 -11.25 -17.05 -24.75
C SER A 108 -9.99 -16.17 -24.93
N ASP A 109 -8.89 -16.47 -24.24
CA ASP A 109 -7.69 -15.65 -24.06
C ASP A 109 -7.92 -14.33 -23.28
N GLU A 110 -9.15 -14.05 -22.83
CA GLU A 110 -9.40 -12.94 -21.92
C GLU A 110 -8.72 -13.17 -20.57
N THR A 111 -8.22 -12.08 -19.99
CA THR A 111 -7.54 -12.11 -18.70
C THR A 111 -8.14 -11.08 -17.76
N TYR A 112 -8.44 -11.51 -16.56
CA TYR A 112 -8.99 -10.68 -15.49
C TYR A 112 -8.00 -10.60 -14.34
N MET A 113 -7.80 -9.40 -13.81
CA MET A 113 -7.00 -9.17 -12.61
C MET A 113 -7.83 -8.45 -11.56
N GLY A 114 -7.84 -8.97 -10.34
CA GLY A 114 -8.63 -8.42 -9.25
C GLY A 114 -8.65 -9.33 -8.03
N MET A 115 -9.65 -9.16 -7.17
CA MET A 115 -9.89 -10.01 -6.00
C MET A 115 -11.11 -10.88 -6.21
N ILE A 116 -11.18 -12.00 -5.49
CA ILE A 116 -12.34 -12.87 -5.52
C ILE A 116 -13.40 -12.28 -4.60
N ALA A 117 -14.49 -11.77 -5.18
CA ALA A 117 -15.60 -11.19 -4.43
C ALA A 117 -16.73 -12.18 -4.13
N GLY A 118 -16.70 -13.35 -4.75
CA GLY A 118 -17.67 -14.42 -4.52
C GLY A 118 -17.32 -15.64 -5.36
N GLU A 119 -17.65 -16.82 -4.85
CA GLU A 119 -17.37 -18.08 -5.53
C GLU A 119 -18.50 -19.07 -5.19
N THR A 120 -19.09 -19.66 -6.22
CA THR A 120 -20.07 -20.75 -6.12
C THR A 120 -19.45 -22.03 -6.68
N ASP A 121 -20.20 -23.13 -6.76
CA ASP A 121 -19.70 -24.37 -7.35
C ASP A 121 -19.34 -24.23 -8.83
N SER A 122 -20.02 -23.34 -9.58
CA SER A 122 -19.87 -23.19 -11.04
C SER A 122 -19.26 -21.87 -11.49
N GLU A 123 -19.23 -20.84 -10.65
CA GLU A 123 -18.85 -19.48 -11.05
C GLU A 123 -17.88 -18.82 -10.06
N VAL A 124 -17.10 -17.88 -10.58
CA VAL A 124 -16.21 -17.01 -9.80
C VAL A 124 -16.54 -15.57 -10.16
N THR A 125 -16.78 -14.74 -9.15
CA THR A 125 -16.94 -13.29 -9.29
C THR A 125 -15.64 -12.59 -8.91
N ILE A 126 -15.10 -11.84 -9.86
CA ILE A 126 -13.85 -11.11 -9.77
C ILE A 126 -14.19 -9.64 -9.61
N LYS A 127 -13.59 -8.98 -8.62
CA LYS A 127 -13.70 -7.54 -8.40
C LYS A 127 -12.40 -6.87 -8.81
N ALA A 128 -12.44 -6.18 -9.94
CA ALA A 128 -11.32 -5.41 -10.47
C ALA A 128 -11.20 -4.05 -9.76
N MET A 129 -10.05 -3.39 -9.95
CA MET A 129 -9.82 -2.03 -9.45
C MET A 129 -10.94 -1.09 -9.89
N GLY A 130 -11.36 -0.21 -8.98
CA GLY A 130 -12.55 0.64 -9.17
C GLY A 130 -13.88 -0.03 -8.77
N GLY A 131 -13.84 -1.28 -8.30
CA GLY A 131 -15.02 -1.98 -7.75
C GLY A 131 -15.88 -2.71 -8.79
N VAL A 132 -15.46 -2.72 -10.05
CA VAL A 132 -16.16 -3.43 -11.15
C VAL A 132 -16.14 -4.92 -10.89
N LYS A 133 -17.31 -5.56 -10.96
CA LYS A 133 -17.44 -7.01 -10.79
C LYS A 133 -17.70 -7.69 -12.13
N THR A 134 -16.94 -8.75 -12.41
CA THR A 134 -17.16 -9.64 -13.55
C THR A 134 -17.30 -11.06 -13.05
N THR A 135 -18.34 -11.76 -13.51
CA THR A 135 -18.56 -13.17 -13.17
C THR A 135 -18.19 -14.03 -14.37
N VAL A 136 -17.37 -15.05 -14.14
CA VAL A 136 -16.92 -16.01 -15.15
C VAL A 136 -17.27 -17.43 -14.70
N LYS A 137 -17.56 -18.33 -15.65
CA LYS A 137 -17.77 -19.75 -15.33
C LYS A 137 -16.42 -20.39 -15.03
N LYS A 138 -16.37 -21.25 -14.01
CA LYS A 138 -15.16 -22.00 -13.68
C LYS A 138 -14.71 -22.93 -14.80
N ALA A 139 -15.67 -23.46 -15.57
CA ALA A 139 -15.41 -24.30 -16.72
C ALA A 139 -14.58 -23.58 -17.81
N ASP A 140 -14.68 -22.25 -17.88
CA ASP A 140 -13.99 -21.45 -18.91
C ASP A 140 -12.60 -20.98 -18.41
N ILE A 141 -12.21 -21.29 -17.16
CA ILE A 141 -10.94 -20.85 -16.56
C ILE A 141 -9.82 -21.82 -16.91
N VAL A 142 -8.81 -21.33 -17.63
CA VAL A 142 -7.57 -22.05 -17.94
C VAL A 142 -6.60 -22.01 -16.76
N SER A 143 -6.48 -20.85 -16.11
CA SER A 143 -5.60 -20.70 -14.96
C SER A 143 -6.06 -19.62 -14.00
N ARG A 144 -5.73 -19.82 -12.72
CA ARG A 144 -5.94 -18.87 -11.63
C ARG A 144 -4.66 -18.79 -10.81
N THR A 145 -3.98 -17.65 -10.89
CA THR A 145 -2.68 -17.45 -10.24
C THR A 145 -2.79 -16.32 -9.22
N LYS A 146 -2.58 -16.66 -7.94
CA LYS A 146 -2.41 -15.64 -6.89
C LYS A 146 -1.17 -14.81 -7.20
N GLN A 147 -1.28 -13.50 -7.14
CA GLN A 147 -0.13 -12.63 -7.33
C GLN A 147 0.57 -12.36 -5.99
N PRO A 148 1.89 -12.19 -5.98
CA PRO A 148 2.65 -11.90 -4.75
C PRO A 148 2.53 -10.44 -4.31
N MET A 149 1.88 -9.58 -5.09
CA MET A 149 1.83 -8.13 -4.89
C MET A 149 0.44 -7.68 -4.42
N SER A 150 0.43 -6.68 -3.56
CA SER A 150 -0.77 -5.99 -3.12
C SER A 150 -1.41 -5.19 -4.25
N LEU A 151 -2.74 -5.04 -4.20
CA LEU A 151 -3.47 -4.11 -5.07
C LEU A 151 -3.42 -2.67 -4.55
N MET A 152 -2.89 -2.44 -3.34
CA MET A 152 -2.55 -1.09 -2.88
C MET A 152 -1.25 -0.64 -3.56
N PRO A 153 -1.27 0.45 -4.36
CA PRO A 153 -0.09 0.86 -5.13
C PRO A 153 1.10 1.24 -4.24
N VAL A 154 2.29 0.73 -4.59
CA VAL A 154 3.55 1.16 -3.96
C VAL A 154 3.82 2.62 -4.29
N GLY A 155 4.25 3.40 -3.30
CA GLY A 155 4.60 4.80 -3.51
C GLY A 155 3.40 5.76 -3.54
N LEU A 156 2.20 5.31 -3.18
CA LEU A 156 1.01 6.17 -3.07
C LEU A 156 1.26 7.39 -2.17
N TYR A 157 2.04 7.20 -1.09
CA TYR A 157 2.45 8.26 -0.17
C TYR A 157 3.24 9.41 -0.82
N ARG A 158 3.82 9.21 -2.02
CA ARG A 158 4.58 10.25 -2.73
C ARG A 158 3.69 11.39 -3.24
N ALA A 159 2.38 11.22 -3.23
CA ALA A 159 1.41 12.28 -3.53
C ALA A 159 1.09 13.16 -2.31
N LEU A 160 1.57 12.78 -1.12
CA LEU A 160 1.26 13.42 0.15
C LEU A 160 2.52 14.11 0.71
N SER A 161 2.33 15.19 1.48
CA SER A 161 3.36 15.61 2.42
C SER A 161 3.41 14.64 3.61
N THR A 162 4.53 14.64 4.35
CA THR A 162 4.61 13.87 5.60
C THR A 162 3.49 14.25 6.58
N ASP A 163 3.13 15.54 6.67
CA ASP A 163 2.04 16.02 7.52
C ASP A 163 0.67 15.50 7.06
N ASP A 164 0.41 15.46 5.74
CA ASP A 164 -0.83 14.88 5.20
C ASP A 164 -0.96 13.39 5.56
N LEU A 165 0.15 12.65 5.48
CA LEU A 165 0.17 11.24 5.85
C LEU A 165 -0.13 11.06 7.36
N VAL A 166 0.46 11.89 8.22
CA VAL A 166 0.17 11.89 9.67
C VAL A 166 -1.29 12.25 9.95
N ASN A 167 -1.83 13.25 9.26
CA ASN A 167 -3.23 13.66 9.39
C ASN A 167 -4.18 12.52 9.00
N ILE A 168 -3.93 11.82 7.88
CA ILE A 168 -4.72 10.66 7.45
C ILE A 168 -4.71 9.56 8.52
N ILE A 169 -3.54 9.24 9.07
CA ILE A 169 -3.45 8.22 10.12
C ILE A 169 -4.15 8.66 11.41
N GLU A 170 -4.14 9.95 11.76
CA GLU A 170 -4.94 10.46 12.88
C GLU A 170 -6.44 10.23 12.66
N TYR A 171 -6.93 10.54 11.47
CA TYR A 171 -8.31 10.30 11.08
C TYR A 171 -8.69 8.81 11.16
N LEU A 172 -7.83 7.93 10.65
CA LEU A 172 -8.06 6.48 10.66
C LEU A 172 -7.98 5.88 12.06
N ALA A 173 -7.06 6.35 12.90
CA ALA A 173 -6.94 5.91 14.30
C ALA A 173 -8.18 6.26 15.14
N ALA A 174 -8.92 7.30 14.75
CA ALA A 174 -10.19 7.67 15.37
C ALA A 174 -11.36 6.74 14.94
N GLN A 175 -11.22 5.96 13.87
CA GLN A 175 -12.26 5.04 13.40
C GLN A 175 -12.27 3.77 14.25
N LYS A 176 -13.15 3.76 15.26
CA LYS A 176 -13.28 2.64 16.21
C LYS A 176 -14.61 1.93 16.06
N LYS A 177 -14.62 0.65 16.40
CA LYS A 177 -15.85 -0.15 16.46
C LYS A 177 -16.85 0.56 17.37
N LYS A 178 -18.04 0.82 16.84
CA LYS A 178 -19.18 1.34 17.59
C LYS A 178 -19.83 0.25 18.44
#